data_AF-A0A3S4F696-F1
#
_entry.id   AF-A0A3S4F696-F1
#
_cell.length_a   1.000
_cell.length_b   1.000
_cell.length_c   1.000
_cell.angle_alpha   90.00
_cell.angle_beta   90.00
_cell.angle_gamma   90.00
#
_symmetry.space_group_name_H-M   'P 1'
#
loop_
_entity.id
_entity.type
_entity.pdbx_description
1 polymer ?
#
loop_
_entity_poly.entity_id
_entity_poly.type
_entity_poly.pdbx_seq_one_letter_code
_entity_poly.pdbx_strand_id
1 'polypeptide(L)'
;MVTFNQATTTAPTSTASSTADDPLADLHPAQPLPVLIRATDGKSKERRASKVKLSTVVDPADLEAFYARYAEVCKAGMSALKPRDRTKRKAKAKKRRGGGAGAVVPAS
;
A
#
# COMPACT_ATOMS: atom_id res chain seq x y z
N MET A 1 2.36 -14.02 -25.07
CA MET A 1 3.82 -13.84 -25.06
C MET A 1 4.05 -12.33 -25.01
N VAL A 2 4.16 -11.75 -23.80
CA VAL A 2 4.22 -10.29 -23.64
C VAL A 2 5.68 -9.90 -23.50
N THR A 3 6.17 -9.17 -24.49
CA THR A 3 7.55 -8.74 -24.67
C THR A 3 7.93 -7.73 -23.58
N PHE A 4 9.02 -8.02 -22.87
CA PHE A 4 9.61 -7.14 -21.86
C PHE A 4 10.45 -6.07 -22.57
N ASN A 5 9.94 -4.85 -22.65
CA ASN A 5 10.65 -3.73 -23.27
C ASN A 5 11.54 -3.06 -22.20
N GLN A 6 12.83 -3.42 -22.16
CA GLN A 6 13.81 -2.69 -21.38
C GLN A 6 14.11 -1.37 -22.09
N ALA A 7 13.43 -0.30 -21.68
CA ALA A 7 13.94 1.04 -21.92
C ALA A 7 15.24 1.17 -21.12
N THR A 8 16.37 1.16 -21.81
CA THR A 8 17.69 1.51 -21.26
C THR A 8 17.69 3.00 -20.93
N THR A 9 17.14 3.35 -19.78
CA THR A 9 17.49 4.61 -19.12
C THR A 9 18.90 4.43 -18.59
N THR A 10 19.83 5.13 -19.22
CA THR A 10 21.20 5.37 -18.77
C THR A 10 21.21 5.56 -17.25
N ALA A 11 21.68 4.54 -16.53
CA ALA A 11 22.08 4.70 -15.15
C ALA A 11 23.26 5.69 -15.15
N PRO A 12 23.26 6.77 -14.35
CA PRO A 12 24.53 7.29 -13.93
C PRO A 12 25.18 6.16 -13.12
N THR A 13 26.30 5.67 -13.62
CA THR A 13 27.29 4.95 -12.82
C THR A 13 27.71 5.89 -11.68
N SER A 14 26.90 5.95 -10.63
CA SER A 14 27.37 6.50 -9.36
C SER A 14 28.14 5.37 -8.71
N THR A 15 29.44 5.40 -8.98
CA THR A 15 30.48 4.77 -8.19
C THR A 15 30.03 4.75 -6.73
N ALA A 16 30.03 3.57 -6.13
CA ALA A 16 29.99 3.41 -4.69
C ALA A 16 31.30 4.02 -4.12
N SER A 17 31.40 5.33 -4.16
CA SER A 17 32.30 6.10 -3.32
C SER A 17 31.67 6.01 -1.94
N SER A 18 32.18 5.08 -1.14
CA SER A 18 31.96 5.10 0.31
C SER A 18 32.26 6.52 0.79
N THR A 19 31.21 7.29 1.07
CA THR A 19 31.30 8.64 1.64
C THR A 19 31.86 8.49 3.05
N ALA A 20 33.19 8.58 3.16
CA ALA A 20 33.89 8.49 4.43
C ALA A 20 33.53 9.65 5.39
N ASP A 21 32.95 10.73 4.87
CA ASP A 21 32.69 11.96 5.63
C ASP A 21 31.27 12.08 6.20
N ASP A 22 30.30 11.26 5.75
CA ASP A 22 28.96 11.20 6.35
C ASP A 22 28.38 9.78 6.22
N PRO A 23 28.47 8.94 7.26
CA PRO A 23 27.95 7.58 7.24
C PRO A 23 26.42 7.52 7.17
N LEU A 24 25.72 8.65 7.30
CA LEU A 24 24.27 8.77 7.31
C LEU A 24 23.71 9.54 6.09
N ALA A 25 24.53 9.84 5.09
CA ALA A 25 24.09 10.52 3.85
C ALA A 25 22.94 9.79 3.12
N ASP A 26 22.81 8.48 3.35
CA ASP A 26 21.69 7.61 2.95
C ASP A 26 20.31 8.12 3.46
N LEU A 27 20.26 8.68 4.67
CA LEU A 27 19.01 9.08 5.33
C LEU A 27 18.43 10.39 4.78
N HIS A 28 19.23 11.15 4.04
CA HIS A 28 18.86 12.44 3.45
C HIS A 28 19.09 12.45 1.94
N PRO A 29 18.35 11.63 1.17
CA PRO A 29 18.46 11.62 -0.27
C PRO A 29 18.00 12.98 -0.83
N ALA A 30 18.81 13.57 -1.71
CA ALA A 30 18.51 14.86 -2.34
C ALA A 30 17.28 14.81 -3.29
N GLN A 31 16.85 13.61 -3.67
CA GLN A 31 15.71 13.38 -4.55
C GLN A 31 14.84 12.24 -3.97
N PRO A 32 13.51 12.32 -4.11
CA PRO A 32 12.62 11.26 -3.64
C PRO A 32 12.94 9.93 -4.35
N LEU A 33 13.17 8.88 -3.58
CA LEU A 33 13.57 7.57 -4.10
C LEU A 33 12.37 6.80 -4.67
N PRO A 34 12.56 6.05 -5.77
CA PRO A 34 11.52 5.19 -6.33
C PRO A 34 11.22 3.99 -5.42
N VAL A 35 10.00 3.46 -5.50
CA VAL A 35 9.50 2.36 -4.65
C VAL A 35 9.43 1.04 -5.42
N LEU A 36 9.99 -0.03 -4.85
CA LEU A 36 9.86 -1.39 -5.39
C LEU A 36 8.66 -2.11 -4.79
N ILE A 37 7.70 -2.49 -5.63
CA ILE A 37 6.49 -3.23 -5.24
C ILE A 37 6.60 -4.67 -5.74
N ARG A 38 6.35 -5.64 -4.84
CA ARG A 38 6.40 -7.08 -5.15
C ARG A 38 5.11 -7.77 -4.73
N ALA A 39 4.51 -8.49 -5.67
CA ALA A 39 3.34 -9.32 -5.42
C ALA A 39 3.66 -10.78 -5.76
N THR A 40 3.19 -11.72 -4.93
CA THR A 40 3.34 -13.15 -5.18
C THR A 40 2.06 -13.88 -4.84
N ASP A 41 1.78 -14.97 -5.55
CA ASP A 41 0.61 -15.83 -5.33
C ASP A 41 0.69 -16.73 -4.07
N GLY A 42 1.64 -16.47 -3.18
CA GLY A 42 1.78 -17.18 -1.92
C GLY A 42 2.22 -18.65 -2.02
N LYS A 43 2.52 -19.18 -3.22
CA LYS A 43 2.99 -20.58 -3.35
C LYS A 43 4.27 -20.80 -2.53
N SER A 44 4.33 -21.98 -1.90
CA SER A 44 5.39 -22.37 -0.97
C SER A 44 6.74 -22.59 -1.69
N LYS A 45 7.82 -22.78 -0.92
CA LYS A 45 9.17 -22.97 -1.47
C LYS A 45 9.28 -24.26 -2.28
N GLU A 46 8.47 -25.26 -1.97
CA GLU A 46 8.42 -26.57 -2.64
C GLU A 46 7.84 -26.44 -4.06
N ARG A 47 6.91 -25.50 -4.28
CA ARG A 47 6.31 -25.23 -5.61
C ARG A 47 6.84 -23.95 -6.27
N ARG A 48 8.11 -23.63 -6.03
CA ARG A 48 8.76 -22.40 -6.54
C ARG A 48 8.70 -22.27 -8.07
N ALA A 49 8.80 -23.38 -8.82
CA ALA A 49 8.73 -23.37 -10.28
C ALA A 49 7.39 -22.83 -10.82
N SER A 50 6.30 -23.04 -10.07
CA SER A 50 4.96 -22.57 -10.43
C SER A 50 4.58 -21.24 -9.78
N LYS A 51 5.47 -20.66 -8.95
CA LYS A 51 5.21 -19.44 -8.17
C LYS A 51 5.22 -18.23 -9.08
N VAL A 52 4.09 -17.55 -9.19
CA VAL A 52 4.01 -16.30 -9.94
C VAL A 52 4.52 -15.16 -9.05
N LYS A 53 5.50 -14.42 -9.57
CA LYS A 53 6.06 -13.22 -8.94
C LYS A 53 5.92 -12.05 -9.91
N LEU A 54 5.33 -10.97 -9.42
CA LEU A 54 5.24 -9.71 -10.14
C LEU A 54 6.07 -8.68 -9.37
N SER A 55 6.86 -7.89 -10.10
CA SER A 55 7.68 -6.83 -9.54
C SER A 55 7.61 -5.60 -10.43
N THR A 56 7.38 -4.44 -9.82
CA THR A 56 7.34 -3.14 -10.52
C THR A 56 8.10 -2.11 -9.70
N VAL A 57 8.85 -1.25 -10.37
CA VAL A 57 9.46 -0.06 -9.77
C VAL A 57 8.55 1.12 -10.12
N VAL A 58 8.20 1.93 -9.12
CA VAL A 58 7.30 3.09 -9.29
C VAL A 58 8.03 4.35 -8.87
N ASP A 59 8.07 5.31 -9.78
CA ASP A 59 8.64 6.63 -9.53
C ASP A 59 7.75 7.46 -8.60
N PRO A 60 8.33 8.36 -7.80
CA PRO A 60 7.58 9.16 -6.84
C PRO A 60 6.49 10.03 -7.47
N ALA A 61 6.68 10.49 -8.71
CA ALA A 61 5.70 11.28 -9.44
C ALA A 61 4.43 10.49 -9.81
N ASP A 62 4.56 9.18 -10.04
CA ASP A 62 3.46 8.31 -10.49
C ASP A 62 2.84 7.49 -9.35
N LEU A 63 3.32 7.65 -8.11
CA LEU A 63 2.86 6.86 -6.96
C LEU A 63 1.36 6.99 -6.70
N GLU A 64 0.84 8.22 -6.79
CA GLU A 64 -0.58 8.48 -6.53
C GLU A 64 -1.47 7.80 -7.58
N ALA A 65 -1.11 7.96 -8.87
CA ALA A 65 -1.82 7.32 -9.97
C ALA A 65 -1.74 5.78 -9.90
N PHE A 66 -0.59 5.24 -9.48
CA PHE A 66 -0.42 3.80 -9.27
C PHE A 66 -1.35 3.28 -8.17
N TYR A 67 -1.36 3.93 -6.99
CA TYR A 67 -2.18 3.48 -5.87
C TYR A 67 -3.68 3.65 -6.09
N ALA A 68 -4.10 4.66 -6.85
CA ALA A 68 -5.49 4.80 -7.26
C ALA A 68 -5.97 3.57 -8.05
N ARG A 69 -5.25 3.20 -9.11
CA ARG A 69 -5.56 2.01 -9.92
C ARG A 69 -5.42 0.70 -9.12
N TYR A 70 -4.38 0.59 -8.31
CA TYR A 70 -4.15 -0.57 -7.46
C TYR A 70 -5.30 -0.79 -6.47
N ALA A 71 -5.81 0.28 -5.85
CA ALA A 71 -6.93 0.20 -4.93
C ALA A 71 -8.22 -0.28 -5.62
N GLU A 72 -8.49 0.13 -6.86
CA GLU A 72 -9.64 -0.36 -7.64
C GLU A 72 -9.53 -1.85 -7.93
N VAL A 73 -8.35 -2.31 -8.38
CA VAL A 73 -8.08 -3.73 -8.63
C VAL A 73 -8.25 -4.55 -7.34
N CYS A 74 -7.73 -4.05 -6.22
CA CYS A 74 -7.87 -4.69 -4.92
C CYS A 74 -9.34 -4.77 -4.46
N LYS A 75 -10.12 -3.70 -4.63
CA LYS A 75 -11.54 -3.68 -4.29
C LYS A 75 -12.33 -4.69 -5.13
N ALA A 76 -12.08 -4.74 -6.43
CA ALA A 76 -12.72 -5.68 -7.34
C ALA A 76 -12.34 -7.14 -7.00
N GLY A 77 -11.05 -7.40 -6.75
CA GLY A 77 -10.52 -8.73 -6.46
C GLY A 77 -10.93 -9.29 -5.08
N MET A 78 -11.18 -8.44 -4.08
CA MET A 78 -11.58 -8.84 -2.73
C MET A 78 -13.10 -8.89 -2.50
N SER A 79 -13.89 -8.85 -3.57
CA SER A 79 -15.36 -8.89 -3.53
C SER A 79 -15.94 -10.20 -2.96
N ALA A 80 -15.19 -11.30 -3.00
CA ALA A 80 -15.61 -12.61 -2.49
C ALA A 80 -15.48 -12.79 -0.97
N LEU A 81 -15.01 -11.78 -0.23
CA LEU A 81 -14.88 -11.85 1.23
C LEU A 81 -16.25 -11.75 1.92
N LYS A 82 -16.47 -12.54 2.98
CA LYS A 82 -17.70 -12.51 3.77
C LYS A 82 -17.95 -11.08 4.30
N PRO A 83 -19.13 -10.47 4.02
CA PRO A 83 -19.46 -9.16 4.53
C PRO A 83 -19.33 -9.11 6.05
N ARG A 84 -18.65 -8.08 6.56
CA ARG A 84 -18.47 -7.91 8.00
C ARG A 84 -19.82 -7.86 8.70
N ASP A 85 -19.95 -8.63 9.76
CA ASP A 85 -21.17 -8.67 10.56
C ASP A 85 -21.43 -7.31 11.24
N ARG A 86 -22.46 -6.61 10.77
CA ARG A 86 -22.83 -5.26 11.24
C ARG A 86 -23.82 -5.32 12.41
N THR A 87 -24.33 -6.49 12.78
CA THR A 87 -25.36 -6.66 13.82
C THR A 87 -24.91 -6.12 15.17
N LYS A 88 -23.69 -6.46 15.61
CA LYS A 88 -23.09 -5.98 16.86
C LYS A 88 -22.87 -4.45 16.88
N ARG A 89 -22.56 -3.85 15.72
CA ARG A 89 -22.35 -2.39 15.59
C ARG A 89 -23.68 -1.63 15.58
N LYS A 90 -24.71 -2.16 14.90
CA LYS A 90 -26.08 -1.60 14.91
C LYS A 90 -26.73 -1.72 16.30
N ALA A 91 -26.54 -2.84 17.00
CA ALA A 91 -27.03 -3.00 18.37
C ALA A 91 -26.38 -2.01 19.35
N LYS A 92 -25.04 -1.82 19.28
CA LYS A 92 -24.35 -0.80 20.08
C LYS A 92 -24.74 0.62 19.69
N ALA A 93 -24.96 0.91 18.41
CA ALA A 93 -25.44 2.22 17.96
C ALA A 93 -26.87 2.52 18.43
N LYS A 94 -27.79 1.55 18.37
CA LYS A 94 -29.16 1.67 18.89
C LYS A 94 -29.15 1.86 20.43
N LYS A 95 -28.29 1.14 21.15
CA LYS A 95 -28.11 1.33 22.60
C LYS A 95 -27.55 2.72 22.97
N ARG A 96 -26.63 3.27 22.16
CA ARG A 96 -26.10 4.64 22.36
C ARG A 96 -27.10 5.73 21.97
N ARG A 97 -27.98 5.49 20.98
CA ARG A 97 -29.04 6.44 20.57
C ARG A 97 -30.29 6.41 21.46
N GLY A 98 -30.48 5.35 22.26
CA GLY A 98 -31.61 5.20 23.18
C GLY A 98 -31.28 5.49 24.66
N GLY A 99 -30.09 5.99 24.97
CA GLY A 99 -29.62 6.21 26.34
C GLY A 99 -29.05 7.61 26.57
N GLY A 100 -29.71 8.63 26.03
CA GLY A 100 -29.33 10.05 26.17
C GLY A 100 -30.55 10.93 26.36
N ALA A 101 -31.37 10.63 27.37
CA ALA A 101 -32.32 11.57 27.95
C ALA A 101 -31.87 11.79 29.40
N GLY A 102 -31.20 12.92 29.64
CA GLY A 102 -30.74 13.28 30.98
C GLY A 102 -29.81 14.49 30.95
N ALA A 103 -30.32 15.60 31.47
CA ALA A 103 -29.65 16.86 31.82
C ALA A 103 -29.40 17.88 30.70
N VAL A 104 -30.38 18.75 30.44
CA VAL A 104 -30.19 20.22 30.50
C VAL A 104 -31.48 20.85 31.04
N VAL A 105 -31.40 21.46 32.23
CA VAL A 105 -32.42 22.35 32.82
C VAL A 105 -32.18 23.76 32.26
N PRO A 106 -33.19 24.48 31.74
CA PRO A 106 -33.01 25.86 31.28
C PRO A 106 -33.03 26.83 32.47
N ALA A 107 -32.00 27.68 32.55
CA ALA A 107 -31.94 28.82 33.45
C ALA A 107 -32.83 29.97 32.90
N SER A 108 -33.62 30.57 33.79
CA SER A 108 -34.19 31.92 33.67
C SER A 108 -33.53 32.82 34.69
#